data_AF-A0A8X6RSZ1-F1
#
_entry.id   AF-A0A8X6RSZ1-F1
#
_cell.length_a   1.000
_cell.length_b   1.000
_cell.length_c   1.000
_cell.angle_alpha   90.00
_cell.angle_beta   90.00
_cell.angle_gamma   90.00
#
_symmetry.space_group_name_H-M   'P 1'
#
loop_
_entity.id
_entity.type
_entity.pdbx_description
1 polymer ?
#
loop_
_entity_poly.entity_id
_entity_poly.type
_entity_poly.pdbx_seq_one_letter_code
_entity_poly.pdbx_strand_id
1 'polypeptide(L)'
;MGVDGALSIFQRSVQRYDVRYTKYLEDGDSKAFHNIVKNEKCKAEIGKPSTYKVNTRLVYAMRCIGKGAEAARMFCGIMNLPPPPTNFSKYNKMLLGATKDVCDATMKDAVKEAVEENQNIRDIPVAVDGTWQKRGYSSMNGAVTVTSVDTGKVIDTEILSKHCVCKDKKKHV
;
A
#
# COMPACT_ATOMS: atom_id res chain seq x y z
N MET A 1 11.18 -10.75 8.39
CA MET A 1 10.10 -10.00 7.71
C MET A 1 10.64 -8.72 7.09
N GLY A 2 11.18 -7.74 7.85
CA GLY A 2 11.67 -6.49 7.24
C GLY A 2 12.74 -6.73 6.18
N VAL A 3 13.76 -7.52 6.55
CA VAL A 3 14.84 -7.97 5.65
C VAL A 3 14.33 -8.74 4.44
N ASP A 4 13.38 -9.67 4.64
CA ASP A 4 12.80 -10.48 3.55
C ASP A 4 12.04 -9.61 2.54
N GLY A 5 11.32 -8.59 3.03
CA GLY A 5 10.61 -7.63 2.19
C GLY A 5 11.56 -6.74 1.39
N ALA A 6 12.60 -6.21 2.04
CA ALA A 6 13.64 -5.42 1.36
C ALA A 6 14.35 -6.26 0.28
N LEU A 7 14.72 -7.51 0.58
CA LEU A 7 15.36 -8.40 -0.37
C LEU A 7 14.47 -8.69 -1.59
N SER A 8 13.18 -8.98 -1.37
CA SER A 8 12.19 -9.19 -2.44
C SER A 8 12.10 -7.98 -3.38
N ILE A 9 12.08 -6.77 -2.83
CA ILE A 9 12.02 -5.53 -3.60
C ILE A 9 13.30 -5.31 -4.41
N PHE A 10 14.48 -5.52 -3.81
CA PHE A 10 15.75 -5.36 -4.50
C PHE A 10 15.90 -6.35 -5.66
N GLN A 11 15.50 -7.60 -5.47
CA GLN A 11 15.59 -8.63 -6.51
C GLN A 11 14.66 -8.36 -7.70
N ARG A 12 13.44 -7.84 -7.46
CA ARG A 12 12.46 -7.60 -8.52
C ARG A 12 12.61 -6.26 -9.24
N SER A 13 13.35 -5.32 -8.67
CA SER A 13 13.53 -3.96 -9.20
C SER A 13 13.98 -3.95 -10.67
N VAL A 14 14.97 -4.76 -11.01
CA VAL A 14 15.50 -4.89 -12.37
C VAL A 14 14.45 -5.43 -13.35
N GLN A 15 13.70 -6.45 -12.95
CA GLN A 15 12.69 -7.07 -13.83
C GLN A 15 11.45 -6.19 -14.01
N ARG A 16 11.04 -5.47 -12.95
CA ARG A 16 9.78 -4.72 -12.92
C ARG A 16 9.91 -3.30 -13.47
N TYR A 17 11.05 -2.68 -13.23
CA TYR A 17 11.26 -1.26 -13.45
C TYR A 17 12.55 -0.94 -14.23
N ASP A 18 13.41 -1.95 -14.48
CA ASP A 18 14.69 -1.79 -15.18
C ASP A 18 15.61 -0.74 -14.52
N VAL A 19 15.61 -0.75 -13.19
CA VAL A 19 16.46 0.05 -12.31
C VAL A 19 17.13 -0.83 -11.26
N ARG A 20 18.29 -0.40 -10.77
CA ARG A 20 19.00 -1.05 -9.67
C ARG A 20 19.06 -0.13 -8.47
N TYR A 21 18.72 -0.65 -7.30
CA TYR A 21 18.82 0.08 -6.04
C TYR A 21 20.23 -0.09 -5.46
N THR A 22 20.98 1.00 -5.31
CA THR A 22 22.43 0.94 -5.05
C THR A 22 22.86 1.44 -3.68
N LYS A 23 22.12 2.39 -3.09
CA LYS A 23 22.37 2.88 -1.73
C LYS A 23 21.14 2.64 -0.87
N TYR A 24 21.37 2.13 0.33
CA TYR A 24 20.36 1.77 1.32
C TYR A 24 20.46 2.71 2.51
N LEU A 25 19.43 3.53 2.71
CA LEU A 25 19.29 4.37 3.89
C LEU A 25 18.14 3.82 4.74
N GLU A 26 18.50 3.37 5.95
CA GLU A 26 17.56 2.98 7.00
C GLU A 26 17.58 4.03 8.10
N ASP A 27 16.40 4.40 8.58
CA ASP A 27 16.26 5.32 9.69
C ASP A 27 16.56 4.59 11.00
N GLY A 28 17.69 4.92 11.62
CA GLY A 28 17.89 4.69 13.04
C GLY A 28 16.98 5.62 13.84
N ASP A 29 15.69 5.22 13.92
CA ASP A 29 14.58 5.77 14.71
C ASP A 29 14.72 7.27 15.10
N SER A 30 14.16 8.20 14.29
CA SER A 30 13.90 9.58 14.74
C SER A 30 12.76 10.29 13.99
N LYS A 31 11.78 10.76 14.77
CA LYS A 31 10.62 11.56 14.34
C LYS A 31 11.00 12.83 13.57
N ALA A 32 10.52 12.95 12.34
CA ALA A 32 10.04 14.21 11.72
C ALA A 32 9.42 13.91 10.35
N PHE A 33 8.61 14.78 9.74
CA PHE A 33 7.45 15.56 10.17
C PHE A 33 6.72 15.87 8.84
N HIS A 34 5.46 16.30 8.95
CA HIS A 34 4.57 16.62 7.84
C HIS A 34 5.19 17.29 6.61
N ASN A 35 4.95 16.67 5.44
CA ASN A 35 4.50 17.33 4.20
C ASN A 35 3.98 16.27 3.22
N ILE A 36 2.73 15.84 3.40
CA ILE A 36 1.98 15.07 2.40
C ILE A 36 0.66 15.78 2.18
N VAL A 37 0.67 16.88 1.42
CA VAL A 37 -0.48 17.28 0.59
C VAL A 37 0.05 18.12 -0.57
N LYS A 38 0.13 17.50 -1.76
CA LYS A 38 -0.36 18.01 -3.06
C LYS A 38 0.20 17.14 -4.20
N ASN A 39 -0.52 16.08 -4.51
CA ASN A 39 -0.93 15.75 -5.88
C ASN A 39 -1.70 14.43 -5.89
N GLU A 40 -3.02 14.51 -6.00
CA GLU A 40 -3.85 13.37 -6.40
C GLU A 40 -4.75 13.82 -7.55
N LYS A 41 -4.39 13.41 -8.77
CA LYS A 41 -5.37 13.05 -9.79
C LYS A 41 -4.83 11.91 -10.65
N CYS A 42 -5.04 10.69 -10.20
CA CYS A 42 -5.24 9.57 -11.11
C CYS A 42 -6.70 9.16 -10.99
N LYS A 43 -7.54 9.59 -11.94
CA LYS A 43 -8.87 9.03 -12.08
C LYS A 43 -8.70 7.64 -12.68
N ALA A 44 -8.72 6.61 -11.83
CA ALA A 44 -8.97 5.27 -12.32
C ALA A 44 -10.44 5.20 -12.76
N GLU A 45 -10.68 4.97 -14.05
CA GLU A 45 -12.02 4.63 -14.54
C GLU A 45 -12.37 3.24 -14.02
N ILE A 46 -13.16 3.22 -12.95
CA ILE A 46 -13.76 1.99 -12.43
C ILE A 46 -14.74 1.51 -13.50
N GLY A 47 -14.34 0.52 -14.30
CA GLY A 47 -15.23 -0.19 -15.22
C GLY A 47 -16.53 -0.58 -14.50
N LYS A 48 -17.67 -0.47 -15.21
CA LYS A 48 -19.05 -0.58 -14.67
C LYS A 48 -19.11 -1.49 -13.44
N PRO A 49 -19.22 -0.94 -12.22
CA PRO A 49 -19.22 -1.80 -11.05
C PRO A 49 -20.55 -2.54 -10.97
N SER A 50 -20.49 -3.85 -10.73
CA SER A 50 -21.61 -4.70 -10.28
C SER A 50 -22.14 -4.28 -8.88
N THR A 51 -21.73 -3.12 -8.36
CA THR A 51 -21.99 -2.65 -7.00
C THR A 51 -22.51 -1.22 -7.01
N TYR A 52 -23.39 -0.91 -6.05
CA TYR A 52 -23.95 0.42 -5.89
C TYR A 52 -22.87 1.43 -5.51
N LYS A 53 -22.76 2.53 -6.26
CA LYS A 53 -21.73 3.57 -6.06
C LYS A 53 -21.70 4.13 -4.63
N VAL A 54 -22.88 4.34 -4.02
CA VAL A 54 -23.00 4.84 -2.64
C VAL A 54 -22.36 3.88 -1.63
N ASN A 55 -22.59 2.57 -1.78
CA ASN A 55 -22.01 1.55 -0.92
C ASN A 55 -20.49 1.49 -1.08
N THR A 56 -19.99 1.57 -2.30
CA THR A 56 -18.54 1.62 -2.58
C THR A 56 -17.90 2.83 -1.90
N ARG A 57 -18.51 4.01 -1.99
CA ARG A 57 -18.01 5.23 -1.35
C ARG A 57 -18.02 5.14 0.17
N LEU A 58 -19.07 4.54 0.75
CA LEU A 58 -19.14 4.31 2.20
C LEU A 58 -17.99 3.41 2.67
N VAL A 59 -17.76 2.28 1.99
CA VAL A 59 -16.68 1.35 2.35
C VAL A 59 -15.31 2.01 2.17
N TYR A 60 -15.11 2.76 1.07
CA TYR A 60 -13.88 3.52 0.84
C TYR A 60 -13.62 4.55 1.93
N ALA A 61 -14.62 5.37 2.29
CA ALA A 61 -14.50 6.36 3.35
C ALA A 61 -14.12 5.73 4.69
N MET A 62 -14.79 4.61 5.05
CA MET A 62 -14.46 3.85 6.26
C MET A 62 -13.01 3.35 6.24
N ARG A 63 -12.52 2.90 5.07
CA ARG A 63 -11.14 2.45 4.92
C ARG A 63 -10.13 3.59 5.09
N CYS A 64 -10.40 4.77 4.55
CA CYS A 64 -9.54 5.96 4.68
C CYS A 64 -9.35 6.38 6.15
N ILE A 65 -10.38 6.20 6.98
CA ILE A 65 -10.29 6.50 8.43
C ILE A 65 -9.82 5.30 9.27
N GLY A 66 -9.36 4.22 8.64
CA GLY A 66 -8.90 3.01 9.35
C GLY A 66 -10.00 2.25 10.07
N LYS A 67 -11.26 2.38 9.64
CA LYS A 67 -12.43 1.73 10.23
C LYS A 67 -13.03 0.66 9.30
N GLY A 68 -13.77 -0.27 9.89
CA GLY A 68 -14.37 -1.42 9.23
C GLY A 68 -15.89 -1.42 9.26
N ALA A 69 -16.47 -2.58 8.93
CA ALA A 69 -17.91 -2.78 8.83
C ALA A 69 -18.68 -2.39 10.12
N GLU A 70 -18.13 -2.72 11.30
CA GLU A 70 -18.78 -2.41 12.57
C GLU A 70 -18.91 -0.90 12.83
N ALA A 71 -17.86 -0.14 12.52
CA ALA A 71 -17.91 1.31 12.63
C ALA A 71 -18.88 1.90 11.60
N ALA A 72 -18.94 1.34 10.39
CA ALA A 72 -19.92 1.74 9.39
C ALA A 72 -21.35 1.49 9.85
N ARG A 73 -21.59 0.37 10.54
CA ARG A 73 -22.90 0.03 11.10
C ARG A 73 -23.31 1.02 12.19
N MET A 74 -22.40 1.34 13.10
CA MET A 74 -22.62 2.37 14.12
C MET A 74 -22.88 3.74 13.50
N PHE A 75 -22.08 4.15 12.51
CA PHE A 75 -22.24 5.42 11.80
C PHE A 75 -23.62 5.52 11.12
N CYS A 76 -24.02 4.49 10.37
CA CYS A 76 -25.34 4.44 9.76
C CYS A 76 -26.47 4.52 10.80
N GLY A 77 -26.33 3.82 11.94
CA GLY A 77 -27.29 3.88 13.03
C GLY A 77 -27.45 5.27 13.65
N ILE A 78 -26.34 5.96 13.93
CA ILE A 78 -26.36 7.34 14.49
C ILE A 78 -26.99 8.33 13.51
N MET A 79 -26.70 8.18 12.23
CA MET A 79 -27.20 9.07 11.17
C MET A 79 -28.62 8.75 10.71
N ASN A 80 -29.29 7.77 11.33
CA ASN A 80 -30.59 7.24 10.89
C ASN A 80 -30.61 6.83 9.40
N LEU A 81 -29.52 6.21 8.93
CA LEU A 81 -29.35 5.67 7.59
C LEU A 81 -29.66 4.17 7.56
N PRO A 82 -30.03 3.60 6.39
CA PRO A 82 -30.11 2.15 6.25
C PRO A 82 -28.77 1.49 6.59
N PRO A 83 -28.78 0.23 7.05
CA PRO A 83 -27.57 -0.48 7.41
C PRO A 83 -26.59 -0.56 6.23
N PRO A 84 -25.28 -0.56 6.50
CA PRO A 84 -24.28 -0.59 5.46
C PRO A 84 -24.29 -1.97 4.75
N PRO A 85 -23.69 -2.11 3.57
CA PRO A 85 -23.77 -3.34 2.79
C PRO A 85 -23.28 -4.57 3.56
N THR A 86 -24.08 -5.64 3.56
CA THR A 86 -23.79 -6.88 4.31
C THR A 86 -22.45 -7.51 3.93
N ASN A 87 -22.09 -7.46 2.63
CA ASN A 87 -20.86 -8.08 2.13
C ASN A 87 -19.72 -7.07 1.95
N PHE A 88 -19.21 -6.52 3.07
CA PHE A 88 -18.06 -5.60 3.09
C PHE A 88 -16.81 -6.17 2.40
N SER A 89 -16.60 -7.48 2.50
CA SER A 89 -15.45 -8.17 1.91
C SER A 89 -15.41 -8.02 0.38
N LYS A 90 -16.57 -8.11 -0.29
CA LYS A 90 -16.68 -7.89 -1.75
C LYS A 90 -16.18 -6.50 -2.14
N TYR A 91 -16.61 -5.46 -1.41
CA TYR A 91 -16.19 -4.08 -1.68
C TYR A 91 -14.70 -3.89 -1.38
N ASN A 92 -14.19 -4.45 -0.27
CA ASN A 92 -12.77 -4.38 0.05
C ASN A 92 -11.89 -5.02 -1.03
N LYS A 93 -12.29 -6.17 -1.59
CA LYS A 93 -11.57 -6.82 -2.71
C LYS A 93 -11.56 -5.95 -3.96
N MET A 94 -12.69 -5.33 -4.28
CA MET A 94 -12.80 -4.43 -5.43
C MET A 94 -11.93 -3.17 -5.24
N LEU A 95 -11.99 -2.55 -4.05
CA LEU A 95 -11.14 -1.41 -3.71
C LEU A 95 -9.65 -1.78 -3.76
N LEU A 96 -9.29 -2.98 -3.28
CA LEU A 96 -7.93 -3.48 -3.36
C LEU A 96 -7.45 -3.58 -4.82
N GLY A 97 -8.27 -4.10 -5.73
CA GLY A 97 -7.94 -4.16 -7.16
C GLY A 97 -7.66 -2.78 -7.73
N ALA A 98 -8.61 -1.85 -7.58
CA ALA A 98 -8.46 -0.49 -8.10
C ALA A 98 -7.26 0.25 -7.49
N THR A 99 -7.01 0.06 -6.18
CA THR A 99 -5.87 0.70 -5.50
C THR A 99 -4.54 0.13 -5.99
N LYS A 100 -4.48 -1.18 -6.28
CA LYS A 100 -3.28 -1.81 -6.87
C LYS A 100 -3.00 -1.27 -8.27
N ASP A 101 -4.01 -1.12 -9.11
CA ASP A 101 -3.82 -0.61 -10.47
C ASP A 101 -3.28 0.84 -10.45
N VAL A 102 -3.82 1.68 -9.57
CA VAL A 102 -3.34 3.06 -9.36
C VAL A 102 -1.92 3.06 -8.80
N CYS A 103 -1.64 2.19 -7.82
CA CYS A 103 -0.32 2.02 -7.23
C CYS A 103 0.73 1.64 -8.30
N ASP A 104 0.43 0.67 -9.16
CA ASP A 104 1.32 0.22 -10.23
C ASP A 104 1.57 1.31 -11.27
N ALA A 105 0.56 2.08 -11.64
CA ALA A 105 0.72 3.20 -12.58
C ALA A 105 1.56 4.33 -11.98
N THR A 106 1.23 4.77 -10.76
CA THR A 106 1.91 5.89 -10.10
C THR A 106 3.36 5.57 -9.74
N MET A 107 3.66 4.35 -9.30
CA MET A 107 5.04 3.92 -9.03
C MET A 107 5.89 3.87 -10.30
N LYS A 108 5.33 3.43 -11.43
CA LYS A 108 6.05 3.46 -12.72
C LYS A 108 6.42 4.87 -13.13
N ASP A 109 5.53 5.83 -12.92
CA ASP A 109 5.81 7.23 -13.25
C ASP A 109 6.83 7.84 -12.27
N ALA A 110 6.73 7.52 -10.97
CA ALA A 110 7.73 7.92 -9.98
C ALA A 110 9.13 7.37 -10.29
N VAL A 111 9.24 6.13 -10.79
CA VAL A 111 10.52 5.57 -11.23
C VAL A 111 11.09 6.34 -12.41
N LYS A 112 10.28 6.66 -13.43
CA LYS A 112 10.77 7.42 -14.60
C LYS A 112 11.33 8.77 -14.17
N GLU A 113 10.61 9.48 -13.32
CA GLU A 113 11.05 10.77 -12.79
C GLU A 113 12.34 10.66 -11.98
N ALA A 114 12.48 9.61 -11.16
CA ALA A 114 13.72 9.35 -10.44
C ALA A 114 14.91 9.07 -11.37
N VAL A 115 14.69 8.39 -12.50
CA VAL A 115 15.74 8.18 -13.52
C VAL A 115 16.10 9.48 -14.23
N GLU A 116 15.11 10.30 -14.57
CA GLU A 116 15.32 11.60 -15.23
C GLU A 116 16.11 12.57 -14.33
N GLU A 117 15.74 12.69 -13.05
CA GLU A 117 16.46 13.51 -12.07
C GLU A 117 17.89 12.99 -11.82
N ASN A 118 18.10 11.67 -11.89
CA ASN A 118 19.40 11.03 -11.75
C ASN A 118 20.21 11.00 -13.07
N GLN A 119 20.04 11.98 -13.95
CA GLN A 119 20.81 12.11 -15.20
C GLN A 119 20.74 10.86 -16.11
N ASN A 120 19.60 10.16 -16.13
CA ASN A 120 19.37 8.89 -16.83
C ASN A 120 20.22 7.71 -16.32
N ILE A 121 20.83 7.85 -15.15
CA ILE A 121 21.49 6.75 -14.46
C ILE A 121 20.41 5.92 -13.76
N ARG A 122 20.37 4.62 -14.08
CA ARG A 122 19.37 3.67 -13.54
C ARG A 122 19.75 3.07 -12.19
N ASP A 123 20.86 3.52 -11.63
CA ASP A 123 21.34 3.19 -10.29
C ASP A 123 20.78 4.23 -9.32
N ILE A 124 19.66 3.90 -8.67
CA ILE A 124 18.89 4.84 -7.85
C ILE A 124 19.23 4.65 -6.36
N PRO A 125 19.59 5.72 -5.63
CA PRO A 125 19.69 5.68 -4.18
C PRO A 125 18.30 5.64 -3.55
N VAL A 126 18.11 4.73 -2.60
CA VAL A 126 16.79 4.50 -1.98
C VAL A 126 16.84 4.51 -0.46
N ALA A 127 15.80 5.08 0.14
CA ALA A 127 15.46 4.89 1.54
C ALA A 127 14.44 3.76 1.65
N VAL A 128 14.66 2.83 2.57
CA VAL A 128 13.75 1.72 2.80
C VAL A 128 13.23 1.82 4.21
N ASP A 129 11.90 1.83 4.33
CA ASP A 129 11.23 1.85 5.62
C ASP A 129 10.27 0.67 5.74
N GLY A 130 10.11 0.16 6.96
CA GLY A 130 9.30 -1.00 7.27
C GLY A 130 8.42 -0.75 8.48
N THR A 131 7.11 -0.94 8.32
CA THR A 131 6.15 -0.80 9.41
C THR A 131 5.48 -2.12 9.79
N TRP A 132 5.13 -2.25 11.07
CA TRP A 132 4.48 -3.43 11.65
C TRP A 132 3.10 -3.08 12.19
N GLN A 133 2.13 -3.97 12.01
CA GLN A 133 0.79 -3.76 12.56
C GLN A 133 0.79 -3.62 14.09
N LYS A 134 1.68 -4.33 14.78
CA LYS A 134 1.81 -4.28 16.24
C LYS A 134 3.25 -3.95 16.60
N ARG A 135 3.42 -3.17 17.68
CA ARG A 135 4.73 -2.91 18.28
C ARG A 135 5.28 -4.21 18.86
N GLY A 136 6.57 -4.46 18.64
CA GLY A 136 7.29 -5.68 19.05
C GLY A 136 7.40 -6.72 17.94
N TYR A 137 8.35 -7.65 18.08
CA TYR A 137 8.69 -8.69 17.08
C TYR A 137 7.58 -9.74 16.81
N SER A 138 6.40 -9.58 17.42
CA SER A 138 5.26 -10.51 17.33
C SER A 138 4.22 -10.12 16.26
N SER A 139 4.49 -9.10 15.43
CA SER A 139 3.55 -8.72 14.39
C SER A 139 3.35 -9.82 13.34
N MET A 140 2.09 -10.04 12.96
CA MET A 140 1.70 -10.99 11.90
C MET A 140 1.65 -10.35 10.53
N ASN A 141 1.56 -9.01 10.46
CA ASN A 141 1.50 -8.25 9.22
C ASN A 141 2.56 -7.15 9.24
N GLY A 142 3.19 -6.93 8.10
CA GLY A 142 4.14 -5.83 7.89
C GLY A 142 4.02 -5.26 6.49
N ALA A 143 4.50 -4.05 6.31
CA ALA A 143 4.65 -3.41 5.02
C ALA A 143 6.05 -2.81 4.93
N VAL A 144 6.68 -2.94 3.78
CA VAL A 144 7.98 -2.36 3.46
C VAL A 144 7.77 -1.42 2.28
N THR A 145 8.33 -0.22 2.36
CA THR A 145 8.23 0.81 1.33
C THR A 145 9.61 1.27 0.94
N VAL A 146 9.83 1.47 -0.35
CA VAL A 146 11.07 2.00 -0.91
C VAL A 146 10.79 3.35 -1.55
N THR A 147 11.56 4.33 -1.12
CA THR A 147 11.45 5.73 -1.52
C THR A 147 12.74 6.14 -2.20
N SER A 148 12.65 6.78 -3.37
CA SER A 148 13.82 7.39 -4.02
C SER A 148 14.32 8.55 -3.15
N VAL A 149 15.62 8.59 -2.89
CA VAL A 149 16.24 9.63 -2.04
C VAL A 149 16.17 11.00 -2.72
N ASP A 150 16.36 11.02 -4.04
CA ASP A 150 16.43 12.26 -4.81
C ASP A 150 15.04 12.92 -4.97
N THR A 151 14.04 12.13 -5.37
CA THR A 151 12.67 12.64 -5.60
C THR A 151 11.80 12.68 -4.34
N GLY A 152 12.16 11.92 -3.31
CA GLY A 152 11.31 11.68 -2.14
C GLY A 152 10.03 10.90 -2.43
N LYS A 153 9.91 10.26 -3.61
CA LYS A 153 8.70 9.51 -4.03
C LYS A 153 8.83 8.02 -3.74
N VAL A 154 7.70 7.40 -3.40
CA VAL A 154 7.62 5.94 -3.22
C VAL A 154 7.66 5.28 -4.59
N ILE A 155 8.65 4.41 -4.80
CA ILE A 155 8.91 3.73 -6.07
C ILE A 155 8.59 2.22 -6.01
N ASP A 156 8.59 1.60 -4.83
CA ASP A 156 8.14 0.22 -4.66
C ASP A 156 7.62 -0.05 -3.24
N THR A 157 6.73 -1.04 -3.09
CA THR A 157 6.19 -1.47 -1.79
C THR A 157 5.96 -2.97 -1.73
N GLU A 158 6.21 -3.59 -0.58
CA GLU A 158 5.95 -5.00 -0.33
C GLU A 158 5.10 -5.19 0.93
N ILE A 159 4.04 -6.00 0.81
CA ILE A 159 3.17 -6.35 1.92
C ILE A 159 3.48 -7.77 2.37
N LEU A 160 3.80 -7.93 3.65
CA LEU A 160 4.19 -9.19 4.26
C LEU A 160 3.12 -9.66 5.24
N SER A 161 2.79 -10.95 5.18
CA SER A 161 1.84 -11.57 6.09
C SER A 161 2.33 -12.97 6.49
N LYS A 162 2.33 -13.23 7.80
CA LYS A 162 2.48 -14.59 8.37
C LYS A 162 1.15 -15.36 8.34
N HIS A 163 0.07 -14.74 7.90
CA HIS A 163 -1.23 -15.37 7.83
C HIS A 163 -1.41 -16.16 6.52
N CYS A 164 -1.19 -17.48 6.56
CA CYS A 164 -1.57 -18.35 5.45
C CYS A 164 -3.08 -18.60 5.43
N VAL A 165 -3.72 -18.45 4.25
CA VAL A 165 -5.11 -18.88 3.95
C VAL A 165 -5.11 -20.18 3.12
N CYS A 166 -4.00 -20.92 3.14
CA CYS A 166 -3.91 -22.25 2.56
C CYS A 166 -4.90 -23.21 3.25
N LYS A 167 -5.55 -24.08 2.47
CA LYS A 167 -6.52 -25.06 2.98
C LYS A 167 -5.87 -26.10 3.92
N ASP A 168 -4.57 -26.32 3.80
CA ASP A 168 -3.84 -27.41 4.48
C ASP A 168 -3.06 -26.98 5.72
N LYS A 169 -3.57 -26.00 6.49
CA LYS A 169 -2.90 -25.44 7.66
C LYS A 169 -2.91 -26.37 8.90
N LYS A 170 -2.83 -27.69 8.72
CA LYS A 170 -2.55 -28.65 9.80
C LYS A 170 -1.08 -29.02 9.74
N LYS A 171 -0.39 -28.77 10.85
CA LYS A 171 1.00 -29.14 11.17
C LYS A 171 2.05 -28.21 10.58
N HIS A 172 2.37 -27.15 11.30
CA HIS A 172 3.75 -26.72 11.58
C HIS A 172 3.65 -25.73 12.74
N VAL A 173 3.62 -26.32 13.94
CA VAL A 173 4.01 -25.67 15.20
C VAL A 173 5.53 -25.72 15.26
#